data_AF-A0A1G7DQ75-F1
#
_entry.id   AF-A0A1G7DQ75-F1
#
_cell.length_a   1.000
_cell.length_b   1.000
_cell.length_c   1.000
_cell.angle_alpha   90.00
_cell.angle_beta   90.00
_cell.angle_gamma   90.00
#
_symmetry.space_group_name_H-M   'P 1'
#
loop_
_entity.id
_entity.type
_entity.pdbx_description
1 polymer ?
#
loop_
_entity_poly.entity_id
_entity_poly.type
_entity_poly.pdbx_seq_one_letter_code
_entity_poly.pdbx_strand_id
1 'polypeptide(L)'
;MSGLYLLALIGVWLLVGWVIYRSWRRWQPQEAKRKVFHLVAGLLLFSLWFGGAFWEVAGKKMYWDAQVRKLCAIDGGVKVYETVKLTPEIYEYYAGRNWVLPDKSDAKSSDEYFYEDDIIYYHRKDPQVTRSLTRVIRRSDGKVLGEYIRYGRGGGDLPGPWHGSSFSCSDITRSPSFEKSIFTKGGK
;
A
#
# COMPACT_ATOMS: atom_id res chain seq x y z
N MET A 1 1.56 10.44 26.54
CA MET A 1 1.20 11.87 26.68
C MET A 1 0.65 12.10 28.08
N SER A 2 1.13 13.11 28.80
CA SER A 2 0.71 13.39 30.19
C SER A 2 -0.69 14.01 30.25
N GLY A 3 -1.51 13.64 31.24
CA GLY A 3 -2.88 14.16 31.41
C GLY A 3 -2.97 15.69 31.52
N LEU A 4 -1.91 16.36 31.96
CA LEU A 4 -1.81 17.83 31.99
C LEU A 4 -1.83 18.45 30.60
N TYR A 5 -1.30 17.76 29.58
CA TYR A 5 -1.29 18.23 28.19
C TYR A 5 -2.70 18.25 27.60
N LEU A 6 -3.52 17.24 27.90
CA LEU A 6 -4.91 17.17 27.48
C LEU A 6 -5.75 18.29 28.12
N LEU A 7 -5.57 18.55 29.42
CA LEU A 7 -6.27 19.63 30.11
C LEU A 7 -5.90 21.02 29.56
N ALA A 8 -4.62 21.25 29.25
CA ALA A 8 -4.16 22.48 28.62
C ALA A 8 -4.77 22.68 27.22
N LEU A 9 -4.81 21.62 26.40
CA LEU A 9 -5.45 21.65 25.08
C LEU A 9 -6.94 21.98 25.16
N ILE A 10 -7.66 21.34 26.09
CA ILE A 10 -9.08 21.63 26.33
C ILE A 10 -9.28 23.10 26.72
N GLY A 11 -8.46 23.62 27.64
CA GLY A 11 -8.51 25.02 28.06
C GLY A 11 -8.29 26.00 26.90
N VAL A 12 -7.31 25.73 26.03
CA VAL A 12 -7.03 26.55 24.83
C VAL A 12 -8.23 26.53 23.88
N TRP A 13 -8.80 25.35 23.60
CA TRP A 13 -9.96 25.24 22.71
C TRP A 13 -11.20 25.95 23.25
N LEU A 14 -11.45 25.88 24.57
CA LEU A 14 -12.54 26.61 25.21
C LEU A 14 -12.35 28.13 25.10
N LEU A 15 -11.12 28.63 25.29
CA LEU A 15 -10.80 30.05 25.18
C LEU A 15 -10.94 30.56 23.74
N VAL A 16 -10.44 29.81 22.75
CA VAL A 16 -10.61 30.12 21.32
C VAL A 16 -12.09 30.13 20.96
N GLY A 17 -12.84 29.11 21.36
CA GLY A 17 -14.29 29.05 21.16
C GLY A 17 -15.03 30.22 21.78
N TRP A 18 -14.67 30.63 23.00
CA TRP A 18 -15.24 31.79 23.68
C TRP A 18 -14.93 33.11 22.97
N VAL A 19 -13.69 33.31 22.49
CA VAL A 19 -13.30 34.51 21.72
C VAL A 19 -14.06 34.58 20.40
N ILE A 20 -14.18 33.47 19.68
CA ILE A 20 -14.96 33.39 18.43
C ILE A 20 -16.44 33.67 18.72
N TYR A 21 -17.02 33.03 19.73
CA TYR A 21 -18.41 33.24 20.14
C TYR A 21 -18.68 34.70 20.54
N ARG A 22 -17.80 35.29 21.37
CA ARG A 22 -17.94 36.67 21.84
C ARG A 22 -17.80 37.68 20.70
N SER A 23 -16.86 37.45 19.80
CA SER A 23 -16.68 38.26 18.59
C SER A 23 -17.90 38.16 17.68
N TRP A 24 -18.39 36.93 17.44
CA TRP A 24 -19.60 36.68 16.65
C TRP A 24 -20.85 37.32 17.24
N ARG A 25 -21.05 37.22 18.56
CA ARG A 25 -22.18 37.86 19.26
C ARG A 25 -22.16 39.39 19.14
N ARG A 26 -20.98 39.99 19.12
CA ARG A 26 -20.79 41.44 18.95
C ARG A 26 -20.96 41.90 17.50
N TRP A 27 -20.77 40.98 16.55
CA TRP A 27 -20.86 41.19 15.12
C TRP A 27 -22.12 40.58 14.50
N GLN A 28 -23.23 40.48 15.23
CA GLN A 28 -24.49 40.09 14.62
C GLN A 28 -25.01 41.21 13.70
N PRO A 29 -24.95 41.04 12.37
CA PRO A 29 -25.46 42.07 11.48
C PRO A 29 -26.99 42.04 11.54
N GLN A 30 -27.61 43.19 11.74
CA GLN A 30 -29.07 43.33 11.80
C GLN A 30 -29.71 43.03 10.43
N GLU A 31 -28.99 43.31 9.34
CA GLU A 31 -29.49 43.15 7.97
C GLU A 31 -29.41 41.71 7.45
N ALA A 32 -30.55 41.21 6.95
CA ALA A 32 -30.70 39.85 6.45
C ALA A 32 -29.69 39.50 5.33
N LYS A 33 -29.41 40.45 4.40
CA LYS A 33 -28.45 40.24 3.29
C LYS A 33 -27.04 39.93 3.80
N ARG A 34 -26.60 40.63 4.86
CA ARG A 34 -25.29 40.45 5.45
C ARG A 34 -25.20 39.13 6.23
N LYS A 35 -26.30 38.71 6.89
CA LYS A 35 -26.41 37.37 7.50
C LYS A 35 -26.26 36.26 6.45
N VAL A 36 -26.99 36.37 5.32
CA VAL A 36 -26.91 35.40 4.22
C VAL A 36 -25.49 35.33 3.67
N PHE A 37 -24.85 36.47 3.42
CA PHE A 37 -23.47 36.51 2.95
C PHE A 37 -22.50 35.78 3.90
N HIS A 38 -22.58 36.02 5.22
CA HIS A 38 -21.72 35.34 6.19
C HIS A 38 -21.96 33.84 6.25
N LEU A 39 -23.21 33.39 6.13
CA LEU A 39 -23.54 31.96 6.09
C LEU A 39 -22.95 31.31 4.84
N VAL A 40 -23.11 31.93 3.66
CA VAL A 40 -22.53 31.44 2.41
C VAL A 40 -21.00 31.39 2.50
N ALA A 41 -20.37 32.46 2.96
CA ALA A 41 -18.92 32.51 3.13
C ALA A 41 -18.42 31.45 4.12
N GLY A 42 -19.11 31.28 5.25
CA GLY A 42 -18.80 30.25 6.24
C GLY A 42 -18.93 28.84 5.67
N LEU A 43 -19.98 28.56 4.90
CA LEU A 43 -20.20 27.26 4.27
C LEU A 43 -19.15 26.94 3.21
N LEU A 44 -18.73 27.93 2.42
CA LEU A 44 -17.65 27.77 1.44
C LEU A 44 -16.30 27.47 2.12
N LEU A 45 -15.95 28.24 3.16
CA LEU A 45 -14.73 28.00 3.94
C LEU A 45 -14.74 26.62 4.61
N PHE A 46 -15.87 26.24 5.20
CA PHE A 46 -16.03 24.91 5.78
C PHE A 46 -15.88 23.80 4.73
N SER A 47 -16.48 23.97 3.56
CA SER A 47 -16.40 22.96 2.48
C SER A 47 -14.97 22.79 1.97
N LEU A 48 -14.22 23.89 1.80
CA LEU A 48 -12.81 23.86 1.41
C LEU A 48 -11.96 23.17 2.48
N TRP A 49 -12.13 23.55 3.75
CA TRP A 49 -11.41 22.94 4.87
C TRP A 49 -11.72 21.45 5.01
N PHE A 50 -13.00 21.09 4.98
CA PHE A 50 -13.46 19.71 5.11
C PHE A 50 -12.99 18.86 3.92
N GLY A 51 -13.06 19.38 2.70
CA GLY A 51 -12.56 18.69 1.50
C GLY A 51 -11.05 18.47 1.55
N GLY A 52 -10.27 19.48 1.96
CA GLY A 52 -8.83 19.35 2.14
C GLY A 52 -8.46 18.36 3.25
N ALA A 53 -9.14 18.41 4.39
CA ALA A 53 -8.94 17.46 5.48
C ALA A 53 -9.29 16.03 5.06
N PHE A 54 -10.41 15.83 4.35
CA PHE A 54 -10.80 14.54 3.82
C PHE A 54 -9.79 14.00 2.80
N TRP A 55 -9.23 14.87 1.95
CA TRP A 55 -8.18 14.49 1.01
C TRP A 55 -6.94 13.93 1.72
N GLU A 56 -6.46 14.62 2.75
CA GLU A 56 -5.29 14.18 3.52
C GLU A 56 -5.54 12.89 4.32
N VAL A 57 -6.76 12.70 4.84
CA VAL A 57 -7.10 11.51 5.66
C VAL A 57 -7.42 10.28 4.81
N ALA A 58 -8.17 10.43 3.72
CA ALA A 58 -8.73 9.31 2.97
C ALA A 58 -8.48 9.42 1.45
N GLY A 59 -8.61 10.62 0.87
CA GLY A 59 -8.56 10.81 -0.58
C GLY A 59 -7.25 10.36 -1.22
N LYS A 60 -6.10 10.79 -0.66
CA LYS A 60 -4.76 10.41 -1.12
C LYS A 60 -4.59 8.89 -1.15
N LYS A 61 -4.98 8.21 -0.07
CA LYS A 61 -4.90 6.75 0.07
C LYS A 61 -5.79 6.04 -0.96
N MET A 62 -7.06 6.44 -1.07
CA MET A 62 -8.00 5.85 -2.02
C MET A 62 -7.55 6.02 -3.47
N TYR A 63 -7.00 7.19 -3.81
CA TYR A 63 -6.44 7.45 -5.13
C TYR A 63 -5.32 6.47 -5.46
N TRP A 64 -4.34 6.31 -4.57
CA TRP A 64 -3.20 5.42 -4.81
C TRP A 64 -3.57 3.94 -4.75
N ASP A 65 -4.53 3.54 -3.90
CA ASP A 65 -5.09 2.19 -3.93
C ASP A 65 -5.72 1.88 -5.29
N ALA A 66 -6.44 2.84 -5.88
CA ALA A 66 -7.02 2.70 -7.22
C ALA A 66 -5.93 2.61 -8.31
N GLN A 67 -4.86 3.41 -8.21
CA GLN A 67 -3.71 3.30 -9.13
C GLN A 67 -3.04 1.93 -9.02
N VAL A 68 -2.81 1.42 -7.81
CA VAL A 68 -2.27 0.08 -7.59
C VAL A 68 -3.18 -0.97 -8.21
N ARG A 69 -4.50 -0.93 -7.98
CA ARG A 69 -5.44 -1.87 -8.62
C ARG A 69 -5.36 -1.84 -10.15
N LYS A 70 -5.24 -0.66 -10.74
CA LYS A 70 -5.08 -0.50 -12.19
C LYS A 70 -3.78 -1.15 -12.68
N LEU A 71 -2.66 -0.94 -11.98
CA LEU A 71 -1.39 -1.59 -12.31
C LEU A 71 -1.47 -3.10 -12.16
N CYS A 72 -2.07 -3.59 -11.07
CA CYS A 72 -2.31 -5.02 -10.86
C CYS A 72 -3.14 -5.65 -12.00
N ALA A 73 -4.11 -4.92 -12.55
CA ALA A 73 -4.94 -5.41 -13.66
C ALA A 73 -4.22 -5.43 -15.01
N ILE A 74 -3.14 -4.65 -15.17
CA ILE A 74 -2.37 -4.59 -16.42
C ILE A 74 -1.38 -5.76 -16.51
N ASP A 75 -0.53 -5.94 -15.50
CA ASP A 75 0.54 -6.94 -15.52
C ASP A 75 0.78 -7.61 -14.16
N GLY A 76 -0.07 -7.37 -13.16
CA GLY A 76 0.06 -8.01 -11.86
C GLY A 76 -0.25 -9.51 -11.89
N GLY A 77 0.45 -10.27 -11.08
CA GLY A 77 0.25 -11.71 -10.92
C GLY A 77 1.38 -12.56 -11.45
N VAL A 78 1.06 -13.84 -11.68
CA VAL A 78 2.01 -14.87 -12.06
C VAL A 78 1.98 -15.06 -13.58
N LYS A 79 3.15 -15.04 -14.19
CA LYS A 79 3.36 -15.41 -15.59
C LYS A 79 4.34 -16.59 -15.64
N VAL A 80 3.87 -17.73 -16.13
CA VAL A 80 4.71 -18.92 -16.31
C VAL A 80 5.16 -18.99 -17.76
N TYR A 81 6.46 -19.06 -17.98
CA TYR A 81 7.07 -19.22 -19.30
C TYR A 81 7.33 -20.70 -19.61
N GLU A 82 7.81 -21.44 -18.60
CA GLU A 82 8.13 -22.85 -18.72
C GLU A 82 7.75 -23.58 -17.44
N THR A 83 7.00 -24.66 -17.59
CA THR A 83 6.69 -25.57 -16.47
C THR A 83 7.73 -26.66 -16.40
N VAL A 84 8.24 -26.93 -15.21
CA VAL A 84 9.25 -27.95 -14.94
C VAL A 84 8.60 -29.14 -14.24
N LYS A 85 8.86 -30.35 -14.77
CA LYS A 85 8.48 -31.59 -14.10
C LYS A 85 9.64 -32.03 -13.22
N LEU A 86 9.46 -31.92 -11.91
CA LEU A 86 10.43 -32.41 -10.94
C LEU A 86 10.22 -33.89 -10.67
N THR A 87 11.28 -34.64 -10.39
CA THR A 87 11.11 -36.01 -9.88
C THR A 87 10.34 -35.96 -8.55
N PRO A 88 9.62 -37.03 -8.18
CA PRO A 88 8.88 -37.07 -6.93
C PRO A 88 9.74 -36.68 -5.72
N GLU A 89 10.99 -37.13 -5.67
CA GLU A 89 11.92 -36.87 -4.57
C GLU A 89 12.27 -35.38 -4.45
N ILE A 90 12.58 -34.72 -5.58
CA ILE A 90 12.92 -33.29 -5.60
C ILE A 90 11.69 -32.42 -5.33
N TYR A 91 10.53 -32.83 -5.84
CA TYR A 91 9.28 -32.14 -5.59
C TYR A 91 8.93 -32.13 -4.09
N GLU A 92 9.00 -33.29 -3.42
CA GLU A 92 8.73 -33.38 -1.98
C GLU A 92 9.78 -32.60 -1.16
N TYR A 93 11.04 -32.56 -1.60
CA TYR A 93 12.08 -31.74 -0.98
C TYR A 93 11.72 -30.25 -0.94
N TYR A 94 11.32 -29.67 -2.08
CA TYR A 94 10.91 -28.26 -2.12
C TYR A 94 9.56 -28.02 -1.43
N ALA A 95 8.61 -28.96 -1.57
CA ALA A 95 7.31 -28.86 -0.90
C ALA A 95 7.45 -28.85 0.63
N GLY A 96 8.32 -29.69 1.19
CA GLY A 96 8.64 -29.72 2.62
C GLY A 96 9.31 -28.45 3.15
N ARG A 97 9.87 -27.62 2.25
CA ARG A 97 10.46 -26.31 2.57
C ARG A 97 9.55 -25.14 2.21
N ASN A 98 8.26 -25.38 2.02
CA ASN A 98 7.31 -24.34 1.59
C ASN A 98 7.75 -23.59 0.33
N TRP A 99 8.44 -24.28 -0.59
CA TRP A 99 8.90 -23.73 -1.87
C TRP A 99 9.91 -22.57 -1.76
N VAL A 100 10.63 -22.49 -0.65
CA VAL A 100 11.72 -21.51 -0.48
C VAL A 100 12.90 -21.91 -1.36
N LEU A 101 13.14 -21.15 -2.42
CA LEU A 101 14.35 -21.18 -3.23
C LEU A 101 15.41 -20.25 -2.64
N PRO A 102 16.71 -20.47 -2.90
CA PRO A 102 17.75 -19.50 -2.54
C PRO A 102 17.68 -18.25 -3.42
N ASP A 103 18.05 -17.10 -2.86
CA ASP A 103 18.31 -15.89 -3.65
C ASP A 103 19.54 -16.11 -4.53
N LYS A 104 19.57 -15.47 -5.71
CA LYS A 104 20.71 -15.50 -6.64
C LYS A 104 22.06 -15.19 -5.97
N SER A 105 22.12 -14.29 -4.99
CA SER A 105 23.36 -13.97 -4.27
C SER A 105 23.85 -15.11 -3.38
N ASP A 106 22.93 -15.92 -2.87
CA ASP A 106 23.19 -16.98 -1.89
C ASP A 106 23.16 -18.38 -2.50
N ALA A 107 22.74 -18.49 -3.77
CA ALA A 107 22.58 -19.73 -4.47
C ALA A 107 23.94 -20.39 -4.77
N LYS A 108 24.12 -21.61 -4.28
CA LYS A 108 25.31 -22.44 -4.48
C LYS A 108 25.34 -23.01 -5.90
N SER A 109 26.52 -23.45 -6.34
CA SER A 109 26.68 -24.13 -7.62
C SER A 109 25.86 -25.42 -7.74
N SER A 110 25.51 -26.05 -6.61
CA SER A 110 24.64 -27.23 -6.53
C SER A 110 23.15 -26.92 -6.67
N ASP A 111 22.75 -25.65 -6.52
CA ASP A 111 21.33 -25.27 -6.56
C ASP A 111 20.87 -25.13 -8.02
N GLU A 112 19.96 -26.00 -8.45
CA GLU A 112 19.47 -26.03 -9.84
C GLU A 112 18.55 -24.85 -10.18
N TYR A 113 17.84 -24.34 -9.18
CA TYR A 113 16.88 -23.24 -9.28
C TYR A 113 17.15 -22.21 -8.19
N PHE A 114 17.03 -20.92 -8.54
CA PHE A 114 17.14 -19.79 -7.62
C PHE A 114 16.16 -18.71 -8.02
N TYR A 115 15.89 -17.77 -7.11
CA TYR A 115 15.09 -16.59 -7.44
C TYR A 115 15.93 -15.32 -7.54
N GLU A 116 15.40 -14.32 -8.23
CA GLU A 116 15.95 -12.97 -8.30
C GLU A 116 14.79 -11.99 -8.08
N ASP A 117 14.97 -11.08 -7.13
CA ASP A 117 13.98 -10.06 -6.77
C ASP A 117 14.42 -8.66 -7.20
N ASP A 118 13.52 -7.96 -7.90
CA ASP A 118 13.68 -6.56 -8.28
C ASP A 118 12.59 -5.70 -7.62
N ILE A 119 12.97 -4.56 -7.07
CA ILE A 119 12.03 -3.56 -6.55
C ILE A 119 12.17 -2.26 -7.33
N ILE A 120 11.11 -1.88 -8.03
CA ILE A 120 10.99 -0.62 -8.76
C ILE A 120 10.09 0.33 -7.98
N TYR A 121 10.56 1.56 -7.76
CA TYR A 121 9.80 2.60 -7.07
C TYR A 121 9.10 3.51 -8.10
N TYR A 122 7.78 3.39 -8.23
CA TYR A 122 6.96 4.28 -9.07
C TYR A 122 6.69 5.62 -8.38
N HIS A 123 6.56 5.59 -7.05
CA HIS A 123 6.43 6.79 -6.24
C HIS A 123 7.21 6.62 -4.95
N ARG A 124 8.19 7.50 -4.69
CA ARG A 124 9.09 7.39 -3.52
C ARG A 124 8.64 8.20 -2.30
N LYS A 125 7.70 9.14 -2.48
CA LYS A 125 7.19 9.98 -1.39
C LYS A 125 6.09 9.24 -0.63
N ASP A 126 5.49 9.88 0.37
CA ASP A 126 4.34 9.34 1.09
C ASP A 126 3.02 9.62 0.33
N PRO A 127 2.23 8.58 -0.06
CA PRO A 127 2.49 7.15 0.10
C PRO A 127 3.48 6.60 -0.93
N GLN A 128 4.33 5.66 -0.52
CA GLN A 128 5.28 5.02 -1.42
C GLN A 128 4.55 3.98 -2.29
N VAL A 129 4.83 3.96 -3.59
CA VAL A 129 4.30 2.94 -4.52
C VAL A 129 5.45 2.18 -5.16
N THR A 130 5.41 0.86 -5.01
CA THR A 130 6.45 -0.06 -5.49
C THR A 130 5.87 -1.12 -6.39
N ARG A 131 6.74 -1.67 -7.24
CA ARG A 131 6.54 -2.89 -8.00
C ARG A 131 7.65 -3.86 -7.61
N SER A 132 7.27 -4.98 -7.04
CA SER A 132 8.14 -6.11 -6.76
C SER A 132 8.01 -7.10 -7.91
N LEU A 133 9.13 -7.54 -8.45
CA LEU A 133 9.21 -8.57 -9.48
C LEU A 133 10.12 -9.68 -8.97
N THR A 134 9.55 -10.85 -8.76
CA THR A 134 10.28 -12.07 -8.43
C THR A 134 10.38 -12.93 -9.69
N ARG A 135 11.59 -13.38 -10.02
CA ARG A 135 11.82 -14.31 -11.14
C ARG A 135 12.38 -15.62 -10.61
N VAL A 136 11.92 -16.75 -11.14
CA VAL A 136 12.54 -18.06 -10.87
C VAL A 136 13.37 -18.44 -12.09
N ILE A 137 14.64 -18.75 -11.86
CA ILE A 137 15.64 -18.95 -12.91
C ILE A 137 16.25 -20.35 -12.76
N ARG A 138 16.39 -21.05 -13.89
CA ARG A 138 17.12 -22.32 -13.97
C ARG A 138 18.61 -22.03 -14.17
N ARG A 139 19.46 -22.65 -13.36
CA ARG A 139 20.92 -22.42 -13.41
C ARG A 139 21.58 -22.93 -14.69
N SER A 140 21.15 -24.08 -15.21
CA SER A 140 21.84 -24.77 -16.30
C SER A 140 21.86 -23.99 -17.62
N ASP A 141 20.79 -23.23 -17.91
CA ASP A 141 20.64 -22.44 -19.13
C ASP A 141 20.35 -20.95 -18.88
N GLY A 142 20.21 -20.54 -17.61
CA GLY A 142 19.90 -19.17 -17.22
C GLY A 142 18.49 -18.72 -17.60
N LYS A 143 17.59 -19.64 -18.00
CA LYS A 143 16.24 -19.26 -18.43
C LYS A 143 15.35 -18.89 -17.25
N VAL A 144 14.52 -17.88 -17.47
CA VAL A 144 13.45 -17.49 -16.56
C VAL A 144 12.26 -18.42 -16.77
N LEU A 145 11.91 -19.19 -15.75
CA LEU A 145 10.81 -20.17 -15.79
C LEU A 145 9.45 -19.51 -15.52
N GLY A 146 9.45 -18.45 -14.71
CA GLY A 146 8.28 -17.63 -14.47
C GLY A 146 8.64 -16.35 -13.75
N GLU A 147 7.67 -15.44 -13.73
CA GLU A 147 7.73 -14.14 -13.08
C GLU A 147 6.48 -13.92 -12.22
N TYR A 148 6.68 -13.30 -11.07
CA TYR A 148 5.60 -12.84 -10.20
C TYR A 148 5.73 -11.34 -9.98
N ILE A 149 4.73 -10.59 -10.42
CA ILE A 149 4.69 -9.14 -10.32
C ILE A 149 3.66 -8.74 -9.27
N ARG A 150 4.08 -7.95 -8.29
CA ARG A 150 3.19 -7.39 -7.26
C ARG A 150 3.39 -5.89 -7.15
N TYR A 151 2.29 -5.16 -7.12
CA TYR A 151 2.28 -3.75 -6.80
C TYR A 151 1.84 -3.53 -5.35
N GLY A 152 2.47 -2.57 -4.71
CA GLY A 152 2.21 -2.20 -3.32
C GLY A 152 2.19 -0.69 -3.13
N ARG A 153 1.36 -0.23 -2.20
CA ARG A 153 1.37 1.09 -1.60
C ARG A 153 1.73 0.94 -0.12
N GLY A 154 2.66 1.74 0.39
CA GLY A 154 2.91 1.92 1.82
C GLY A 154 2.74 3.37 2.24
N GLY A 155 2.10 3.64 3.38
CA GLY A 155 1.90 4.99 3.92
C GLY A 155 0.67 5.70 3.38
N GLY A 156 0.70 7.03 3.31
CA GLY A 156 -0.43 7.85 2.87
C GLY A 156 -1.43 8.13 3.98
N ASP A 157 -1.11 7.73 5.20
CA ASP A 157 -1.86 8.08 6.41
C ASP A 157 -1.40 9.44 6.94
N LEU A 158 -2.12 9.95 7.93
CA LEU A 158 -1.69 11.15 8.65
C LEU A 158 -0.32 10.91 9.31
N PRO A 159 0.53 11.95 9.43
CA PRO A 159 1.80 11.84 10.14
C PRO A 159 1.55 11.55 11.63
N GLY A 160 2.25 10.55 12.16
CA GLY A 160 2.17 10.20 13.58
C GLY A 160 3.00 8.97 13.96
N PRO A 161 2.98 8.56 15.24
CA PRO A 161 3.78 7.45 15.75
C PRO A 161 3.25 6.05 15.38
N TRP A 162 2.26 5.95 14.50
CA TRP A 162 1.68 4.68 14.04
C TRP A 162 2.39 4.18 12.77
N HIS A 163 2.37 2.87 12.56
CA HIS A 163 2.82 2.29 11.30
C HIS A 163 1.90 2.74 10.15
N GLY A 164 2.52 3.13 9.04
CA GLY A 164 1.80 3.44 7.81
C GLY A 164 1.03 2.22 7.32
N SER A 165 -0.20 2.44 6.90
CA SER A 165 -1.05 1.46 6.27
C SER A 165 -0.46 1.02 4.94
N SER A 166 -0.70 -0.22 4.56
CA SER A 166 -0.30 -0.76 3.28
C SER A 166 -1.51 -1.22 2.48
N PHE A 167 -1.35 -1.21 1.16
CA PHE A 167 -2.26 -1.84 0.22
C PHE A 167 -1.42 -2.55 -0.82
N SER A 168 -1.89 -3.67 -1.32
CA SER A 168 -1.19 -4.40 -2.37
C SER A 168 -2.20 -5.03 -3.29
N CYS A 169 -1.76 -5.50 -4.46
CA CYS A 169 -2.59 -6.39 -5.26
C CYS A 169 -3.20 -7.45 -4.35
N SER A 170 -4.53 -7.63 -4.43
CA SER A 170 -5.17 -8.78 -3.81
C SER A 170 -4.42 -10.02 -4.28
N ASP A 171 -3.96 -10.86 -3.36
CA ASP A 171 -3.27 -12.09 -3.71
C ASP A 171 -4.12 -12.82 -4.75
N ILE A 172 -3.63 -12.83 -5.99
CA ILE A 172 -4.22 -13.64 -7.06
C ILE A 172 -4.14 -15.12 -6.65
N THR A 173 -3.34 -15.44 -5.63
CA THR A 173 -3.13 -16.75 -5.04
C THR A 173 -3.84 -16.91 -3.69
N ARG A 174 -5.17 -16.94 -3.68
CA ARG A 174 -5.83 -17.97 -2.84
C ARG A 174 -5.44 -19.32 -3.48
N SER A 175 -4.33 -19.89 -3.02
CA SER A 175 -3.64 -21.11 -3.51
C SER A 175 -2.64 -20.88 -4.65
N PRO A 176 -1.59 -21.71 -4.74
CA PRO A 176 -0.54 -21.93 -3.74
C PRO A 176 0.73 -21.15 -4.18
N SER A 177 1.85 -21.23 -3.44
CA SER A 177 3.07 -20.43 -3.71
C SER A 177 3.45 -20.35 -5.20
N PHE A 178 3.88 -19.18 -5.69
CA PHE A 178 4.18 -18.90 -7.11
C PHE A 178 4.98 -20.04 -7.80
N GLU A 179 5.92 -20.63 -7.06
CA GLU A 179 6.76 -21.75 -7.48
C GLU A 179 5.95 -22.98 -7.87
N LYS A 180 4.82 -23.27 -7.23
CA LYS A 180 3.94 -24.40 -7.60
C LYS A 180 3.25 -24.23 -8.95
N SER A 181 3.21 -23.00 -9.48
CA SER A 181 2.75 -22.78 -10.86
C SER A 181 3.82 -23.13 -11.89
N ILE A 182 5.09 -23.13 -11.46
CA ILE A 182 6.27 -23.45 -12.29
C ILE A 182 6.60 -24.93 -12.16
N PHE A 183 6.61 -25.47 -10.95
CA PHE A 183 7.04 -26.83 -10.66
C PHE A 183 5.85 -27.77 -10.50
N THR A 184 5.81 -28.80 -11.35
CA THR A 184 4.82 -29.86 -11.30
C THR A 184 5.47 -31.16 -10.89
N LYS A 185 4.72 -32.01 -10.19
CA LYS A 185 5.18 -33.34 -9.83
C LYS A 185 5.22 -34.22 -11.07
N GLY A 186 6.40 -34.75 -11.41
CA GLY A 186 6.57 -35.72 -12.48
C GLY A 186 5.86 -37.02 -12.17
N GLY A 187 5.37 -37.69 -13.23
CA GLY A 187 4.95 -39.09 -13.15
C GLY A 187 6.16 -40.00 -12.93
N LYS A 188 5.92 -41.15 -12.30
CA LYS A 188 6.90 -42.25 -12.29
C LYS A 188 7.10 -42.80 -13.69
#